data_AF-I6ZQK5-F1
#
_entry.id   AF-I6ZQK5-F1
#
_cell.length_a   1.000
_cell.length_b   1.000
_cell.length_c   1.000
_cell.angle_alpha   90.00
_cell.angle_beta   90.00
_cell.angle_gamma   90.00
#
_symmetry.space_group_name_H-M   'P 1'
#
loop_
_entity.id
_entity.type
_entity.pdbx_description
1 polymer ?
#
loop_
_entity_poly.entity_id
_entity_poly.type
_entity_poly.pdbx_seq_one_letter_code
_entity_poly.pdbx_strand_id
1 'polypeptide(L)'
;MVGFYKKLFKDLSKEYFKDSTAENFLNYKLAVVVIEEISEDESIEEYYALVNSAGLKINRPELLKAKYYDTRFLTLLDNISALDELQKLNLFTAAAQNRMQDIDFVGELVSLLKFGIRDKKTGVDDLFESDITEDEYDELFNRFKAILKIVEKFNEIYPICETRYKQRNDFYTLFGFLNENQNLDEEALNYFYKLLVLIGEDIYPTNEDCLPLKEYARNCVTQSNSKDARMKRIGFLNELLLNTTNELNATQKQIIDFYMLSYDDKKSISGYLTLSVEKLQEIVKEPYLR
;
A
#
# COMPACT_ATOMS: atom_id res chain seq x y z
N MET A 1 -8.51 8.52 36.85
CA MET A 1 -9.62 9.03 37.69
C MET A 1 -9.65 10.57 37.84
N VAL A 2 -8.50 11.25 37.97
CA VAL A 2 -8.42 12.71 38.22
C VAL A 2 -9.04 13.58 37.12
N GLY A 3 -8.92 13.19 35.84
CA GLY A 3 -9.40 14.04 34.73
C GLY A 3 -10.92 14.06 34.53
N PHE A 4 -11.65 12.99 34.93
CA PHE A 4 -13.11 12.94 34.83
C PHE A 4 -13.74 13.91 35.84
N TYR A 5 -13.26 13.89 37.08
CA TYR A 5 -13.69 14.82 38.14
C TYR A 5 -13.33 16.29 37.81
N LYS A 6 -12.23 16.52 37.10
CA LYS A 6 -11.83 17.86 36.61
C LYS A 6 -12.54 18.31 35.32
N LYS A 7 -13.56 17.57 34.84
CA LYS A 7 -14.28 17.85 33.58
C LYS A 7 -13.34 18.05 32.37
N LEU A 8 -12.25 17.29 32.30
CA LEU A 8 -11.27 17.41 31.21
C LEU A 8 -11.64 16.63 29.95
N PHE A 9 -12.63 15.74 30.03
CA PHE A 9 -13.05 14.87 28.94
C PHE A 9 -14.44 15.25 28.45
N LYS A 10 -14.61 15.25 27.13
CA LYS A 10 -15.89 15.41 26.43
C LYS A 10 -16.40 14.06 25.95
N ASP A 11 -17.70 13.91 25.86
CA ASP A 11 -18.33 12.73 25.25
C ASP A 11 -18.26 12.78 23.71
N LEU A 12 -18.82 11.77 23.05
CA LEU A 12 -18.87 11.65 21.58
C LEU A 12 -19.66 12.80 20.92
N SER A 13 -20.54 13.47 21.68
CA SER A 13 -21.30 14.65 21.26
C SER A 13 -20.56 15.96 21.56
N LYS A 14 -19.31 15.88 22.04
CA LYS A 14 -18.47 17.00 22.48
C LYS A 14 -19.02 17.75 23.71
N GLU A 15 -19.93 17.14 24.46
CA GLU A 15 -20.43 17.69 25.72
C GLU A 15 -19.59 17.23 26.90
N TYR A 16 -19.46 18.07 27.93
CA TYR A 16 -18.80 17.66 29.17
C TYR A 16 -19.72 16.79 30.00
N PHE A 17 -19.19 15.70 30.56
CA PHE A 17 -19.97 14.80 31.42
C PHE A 17 -20.57 15.57 32.60
N LYS A 18 -21.88 15.38 32.82
CA LYS A 18 -22.60 15.95 33.96
C LYS A 18 -22.19 15.23 35.25
N ASP A 19 -22.23 15.93 36.38
CA ASP A 19 -21.84 15.37 37.68
C ASP A 19 -22.72 14.16 38.06
N SER A 20 -23.97 14.09 37.58
CA SER A 20 -24.86 12.93 37.72
C SER A 20 -24.37 11.67 36.98
N THR A 21 -23.55 11.82 35.94
CA THR A 21 -22.97 10.70 35.17
C THR A 21 -21.71 10.14 35.86
N ALA A 22 -21.09 10.93 36.75
CA ALA A 22 -19.93 10.52 37.52
C ALA A 22 -20.22 9.32 38.40
N GLU A 23 -21.41 9.27 39.00
CA GLU A 23 -21.80 8.21 39.91
C GLU A 23 -21.91 6.86 39.17
N ASN A 24 -22.50 6.84 37.96
CA ASN A 24 -22.56 5.64 37.13
C ASN A 24 -21.17 5.19 36.62
N PHE A 25 -20.30 6.15 36.28
CA PHE A 25 -18.93 5.85 35.84
C PHE A 25 -18.05 5.32 36.98
N LEU A 26 -18.14 5.92 38.17
CA LEU A 26 -17.40 5.49 39.37
C LEU A 26 -17.94 4.17 39.93
N ASN A 27 -19.24 3.93 39.79
CA ASN A 27 -19.87 2.65 40.15
C ASN A 27 -19.75 1.59 39.06
N TYR A 28 -19.06 1.88 37.95
CA TYR A 28 -18.78 0.89 36.93
C TYR A 28 -17.91 -0.21 37.53
N LYS A 29 -18.51 -1.40 37.71
CA LYS A 29 -17.82 -2.56 38.24
C LYS A 29 -16.96 -3.16 37.15
N LEU A 30 -15.65 -2.95 37.27
CA LEU A 30 -14.68 -3.69 36.46
C LEU A 30 -14.65 -5.14 36.94
N ALA A 31 -15.00 -6.07 36.05
CA ALA A 31 -14.72 -7.47 36.28
C ALA A 31 -13.22 -7.68 36.14
N VAL A 32 -12.51 -7.75 37.27
CA VAL A 32 -11.10 -8.09 37.31
C VAL A 32 -11.00 -9.56 37.66
N VAL A 33 -10.45 -10.35 36.74
CA VAL A 33 -10.08 -11.74 37.00
C VAL A 33 -8.59 -11.73 37.32
N VAL A 34 -8.26 -12.02 38.58
CA VAL A 34 -6.88 -12.20 39.03
C VAL A 34 -6.61 -13.70 39.02
N ILE A 35 -5.53 -14.10 38.34
CA ILE A 35 -5.11 -15.50 38.24
C ILE A 35 -3.84 -15.60 39.09
N GLU A 36 -3.94 -16.33 40.20
CA GLU A 36 -2.86 -16.43 41.19
C GLU A 36 -2.11 -17.77 41.07
N GLU A 37 -2.78 -18.83 40.63
CA GLU A 37 -2.21 -20.16 40.45
C GLU A 37 -2.74 -20.77 39.16
N ILE A 38 -1.84 -21.31 38.34
CA ILE A 38 -2.16 -22.05 37.12
C ILE A 38 -1.83 -23.51 37.41
N SER A 39 -2.80 -24.38 37.13
CA SER A 39 -2.70 -25.83 37.30
C SER A 39 -1.46 -26.37 36.60
N GLU A 40 -0.74 -27.36 37.16
CA GLU A 40 0.49 -27.90 36.52
C GLU A 40 0.27 -28.47 35.11
N ASP A 41 -0.98 -28.78 34.77
CA ASP A 41 -1.47 -29.28 33.49
C ASP A 41 -1.97 -28.20 32.52
N GLU A 42 -2.00 -26.93 32.93
CA GLU A 42 -2.41 -25.79 32.11
C GLU A 42 -1.22 -24.87 31.86
N SER A 43 -1.01 -24.47 30.60
CA SER A 43 0.04 -23.49 30.29
C SER A 43 -0.50 -22.05 30.33
N ILE A 44 0.31 -21.12 30.82
CA ILE A 44 0.05 -19.67 30.73
C ILE A 44 -0.29 -19.28 29.28
N GLU A 45 0.39 -19.92 28.33
CA GLU A 45 0.27 -19.74 26.90
C GLU A 45 -1.12 -20.14 26.36
N GLU A 46 -1.69 -21.27 26.81
CA GLU A 46 -3.05 -21.69 26.43
C GLU A 46 -4.13 -20.74 26.97
N TYR A 47 -3.93 -20.19 28.17
CA TYR A 47 -4.85 -19.21 28.73
C TYR A 47 -4.79 -17.87 27.99
N TYR A 48 -3.58 -17.39 27.65
CA TYR A 48 -3.44 -16.23 26.76
C TYR A 48 -4.07 -16.46 25.39
N ALA A 49 -3.97 -17.68 24.85
CA ALA A 49 -4.66 -18.04 23.61
C ALA A 49 -6.19 -18.01 23.77
N LEU A 50 -6.73 -18.48 24.90
CA LEU A 50 -8.16 -18.44 25.23
C LEU A 50 -8.68 -17.00 25.37
N VAL A 51 -7.98 -16.14 26.12
CA VAL A 51 -8.33 -14.72 26.28
C VAL A 51 -8.28 -13.98 24.93
N ASN A 52 -7.27 -14.25 24.12
CA ASN A 52 -7.17 -13.71 22.76
C ASN A 52 -8.24 -14.28 21.80
N SER A 53 -8.82 -15.44 22.12
CA SER A 53 -9.93 -16.02 21.37
C SER A 53 -11.30 -15.43 21.73
N ALA A 54 -11.46 -14.91 22.96
CA ALA A 54 -12.65 -14.20 23.42
C ALA A 54 -12.63 -12.69 23.08
N GLY A 55 -11.43 -12.11 22.86
CA GLY A 55 -11.21 -10.74 22.40
C GLY A 55 -11.04 -10.60 20.88
N LEU A 56 -10.72 -9.39 20.40
CA LEU A 56 -10.28 -9.19 19.02
C LEU A 56 -8.92 -9.90 18.84
N LYS A 57 -8.92 -10.97 18.04
CA LYS A 57 -7.70 -11.72 17.72
C LYS A 57 -6.60 -10.78 17.21
N ILE A 58 -5.45 -10.80 17.90
CA ILE A 58 -4.24 -10.08 17.53
C ILE A 58 -3.84 -10.54 16.12
N ASN A 59 -3.65 -9.58 15.21
CA ASN A 59 -3.26 -9.85 13.84
C ASN A 59 -1.73 -10.03 13.71
N ARG A 60 -1.30 -10.42 12.51
CA ARG A 60 0.12 -10.65 12.22
C ARG A 60 1.02 -9.44 12.55
N PRO A 61 0.77 -8.20 12.07
CA PRO A 61 1.65 -7.09 12.39
C PRO A 61 1.67 -6.70 13.86
N GLU A 62 0.54 -6.83 14.58
CA GLU A 62 0.48 -6.61 16.03
C GLU A 62 1.37 -7.63 16.78
N LEU A 63 1.36 -8.91 16.37
CA LEU A 63 2.26 -9.95 16.92
C LEU A 63 3.74 -9.67 16.62
N LEU A 64 4.05 -9.25 15.39
CA LEU A 64 5.42 -8.91 14.98
C LEU A 64 5.95 -7.71 15.75
N LYS A 65 5.13 -6.67 15.97
CA LYS A 65 5.50 -5.52 16.79
C LYS A 65 5.89 -5.94 18.21
N ALA A 66 5.10 -6.84 18.81
CA ALA A 66 5.36 -7.33 20.16
C ALA A 66 6.64 -8.17 20.23
N LYS A 67 6.88 -9.03 19.23
CA LYS A 67 8.03 -9.94 19.19
C LYS A 67 9.35 -9.20 18.89
N TYR A 68 9.32 -8.18 18.02
CA TYR A 68 10.52 -7.53 17.48
C TYR A 68 10.58 -6.03 17.82
N TYR A 69 10.08 -5.66 19.01
CA TYR A 69 9.87 -4.27 19.43
C TYR A 69 11.14 -3.41 19.48
N ASP A 70 12.32 -4.04 19.58
CA ASP A 70 13.63 -3.40 19.72
C ASP A 70 14.49 -3.48 18.44
N THR A 71 13.93 -3.97 17.34
CA THR A 71 14.64 -4.10 16.06
C THR A 71 14.74 -2.79 15.29
N ARG A 72 15.83 -2.63 14.53
CA ARG A 72 15.98 -1.48 13.61
C ARG A 72 14.99 -1.55 12.47
N PHE A 73 14.69 -2.76 11.99
CA PHE A 73 13.72 -2.94 10.92
C PHE A 73 12.33 -2.42 11.34
N LEU A 74 11.82 -2.78 12.53
CA LEU A 74 10.54 -2.24 13.00
C LEU A 74 10.59 -0.71 13.13
N THR A 75 11.68 -0.17 13.67
CA THR A 75 11.90 1.28 13.80
C THR A 75 11.86 1.98 12.43
N LEU A 76 12.46 1.37 11.40
CA LEU A 76 12.41 1.85 10.02
C LEU A 76 10.96 1.90 9.51
N LEU A 77 10.19 0.83 9.73
CA LEU A 77 8.80 0.76 9.29
C LEU A 77 7.92 1.81 9.98
N ASP A 78 8.08 2.00 11.29
CA ASP A 78 7.36 3.03 12.05
C ASP A 78 7.70 4.43 11.52
N ASN A 79 8.98 4.71 11.26
CA ASN A 79 9.43 6.01 10.74
C ASN A 79 8.95 6.29 9.31
N ILE A 80 8.97 5.29 8.42
CA ILE A 80 8.43 5.43 7.07
C ILE A 80 6.92 5.59 7.11
N SER A 81 6.22 4.80 7.94
CA SER A 81 4.76 4.88 8.07
C SER A 81 4.31 6.24 8.59
N ALA A 82 5.12 6.89 9.43
CA ALA A 82 4.83 8.23 9.95
C ALA A 82 5.12 9.39 8.96
N LEU A 83 5.66 9.13 7.76
CA LEU A 83 5.94 10.18 6.78
C LEU A 83 4.64 10.83 6.27
N ASP A 84 4.58 12.17 6.34
CA ASP A 84 3.43 12.95 5.86
C ASP A 84 3.13 12.69 4.38
N GLU A 85 4.17 12.51 3.57
CA GLU A 85 4.07 12.22 2.13
C GLU A 85 3.32 10.91 1.88
N LEU A 86 3.57 9.88 2.71
CA LEU A 86 2.89 8.59 2.62
C LEU A 86 1.45 8.68 3.17
N GLN A 87 1.24 9.40 4.28
CA GLN A 87 -0.07 9.57 4.89
C GLN A 87 -1.06 10.29 3.96
N LYS A 88 -0.60 11.30 3.22
CA LYS A 88 -1.40 12.04 2.22
C LYS A 88 -1.93 11.15 1.09
N LEU A 89 -1.28 10.00 0.81
CA LEU A 89 -1.75 9.07 -0.20
C LEU A 89 -3.06 8.38 0.18
N ASN A 90 -3.45 8.40 1.46
CA ASN A 90 -4.69 7.81 1.97
C ASN A 90 -4.89 6.35 1.52
N LEU A 91 -3.80 5.57 1.52
CA LEU A 91 -3.82 4.13 1.19
C LEU A 91 -4.53 3.28 2.26
N PHE A 92 -4.62 3.82 3.49
CA PHE A 92 -5.21 3.15 4.64
C PHE A 92 -6.27 4.01 5.30
N THR A 93 -7.29 3.37 5.86
CA THR A 93 -8.23 4.04 6.76
C THR A 93 -7.66 4.08 8.17
N ALA A 94 -8.12 5.02 9.01
CA ALA A 94 -7.70 5.10 10.42
C ALA A 94 -7.90 3.78 11.18
N ALA A 95 -8.97 3.04 10.88
CA ALA A 95 -9.21 1.71 11.46
C ALA A 95 -8.16 0.67 11.05
N ALA A 96 -7.68 0.72 9.80
CA ALA A 96 -6.62 -0.17 9.32
C ALA A 96 -5.25 0.19 9.93
N GLN A 97 -4.97 1.48 10.12
CA GLN A 97 -3.75 1.97 10.77
C GLN A 97 -3.70 1.60 12.26
N ASN A 98 -4.84 1.74 12.96
CA ASN A 98 -4.95 1.26 14.35
C ASN A 98 -4.68 -0.24 14.51
N ARG A 99 -4.80 -1.00 13.40
CA ARG A 99 -4.48 -2.42 13.31
C ARG A 99 -3.15 -2.69 12.59
N MET A 100 -2.29 -1.67 12.46
CA MET A 100 -0.93 -1.76 11.90
C MET A 100 -0.84 -2.29 10.47
N GLN A 101 -1.90 -2.14 9.67
CA GLN A 101 -1.89 -2.64 8.29
C GLN A 101 -1.01 -1.79 7.38
N ASP A 102 -0.81 -0.52 7.72
CA ASP A 102 0.13 0.38 7.06
C ASP A 102 1.58 -0.06 7.29
N ILE A 103 1.95 -0.34 8.54
CA ILE A 103 3.28 -0.85 8.90
C ILE A 103 3.56 -2.19 8.19
N ASP A 104 2.60 -3.10 8.17
CA ASP A 104 2.72 -4.39 7.48
C ASP A 104 2.95 -4.23 5.98
N PHE A 105 2.26 -3.27 5.35
CA PHE A 105 2.41 -3.00 3.91
C PHE A 105 3.71 -2.26 3.60
N VAL A 106 4.11 -1.29 4.42
CA VAL A 106 5.42 -0.64 4.32
C VAL A 106 6.53 -1.69 4.44
N GLY A 107 6.37 -2.70 5.31
CA GLY A 107 7.26 -3.86 5.37
C GLY A 107 7.42 -4.57 4.04
N GLU A 108 6.32 -4.80 3.30
CA GLU A 108 6.38 -5.41 1.97
C GLU A 108 7.08 -4.53 0.93
N LEU A 109 6.91 -3.20 0.99
CA LEU A 109 7.59 -2.26 0.11
C LEU A 109 9.10 -2.18 0.41
N VAL A 110 9.49 -2.15 1.69
CA VAL A 110 10.91 -2.17 2.09
C VAL A 110 11.55 -3.51 1.72
N SER A 111 10.82 -4.63 1.89
CA SER A 111 11.28 -5.95 1.44
C SER A 111 11.51 -5.98 -0.07
N LEU A 112 10.65 -5.33 -0.86
CA LEU A 112 10.85 -5.16 -2.30
C LEU A 112 12.11 -4.35 -2.63
N LEU A 113 12.42 -3.29 -1.88
CA LEU A 113 13.66 -2.51 -2.07
C LEU A 113 14.92 -3.34 -1.78
N LYS A 114 14.85 -4.19 -0.74
CA LYS A 114 16.00 -4.96 -0.25
C LYS A 114 16.25 -6.24 -1.04
N PHE A 115 15.21 -6.99 -1.36
CA PHE A 115 15.32 -8.33 -1.94
C PHE A 115 14.70 -8.48 -3.33
N GLY A 116 14.06 -7.43 -3.86
CA GLY A 116 13.24 -7.54 -5.06
C GLY A 116 11.95 -8.32 -4.81
N ILE A 117 11.33 -8.80 -5.88
CA ILE A 117 10.04 -9.49 -5.82
C ILE A 117 10.19 -10.86 -5.13
N ARG A 118 9.52 -11.00 -3.98
CA ARG A 118 9.43 -12.25 -3.20
C ARG A 118 8.01 -12.82 -3.18
N ASP A 119 7.93 -14.11 -2.88
CA ASP A 119 6.64 -14.79 -2.72
C ASP A 119 6.03 -14.45 -1.36
N LYS A 120 4.77 -14.01 -1.37
CA LYS A 120 3.99 -13.65 -0.18
C LYS A 120 4.77 -12.66 0.68
N LYS A 121 4.90 -12.93 1.99
CA LYS A 121 5.58 -12.08 2.96
C LYS A 121 6.92 -12.64 3.44
N THR A 122 7.47 -13.64 2.74
CA THR A 122 8.73 -14.31 3.12
C THR A 122 9.87 -13.32 3.36
N GLY A 123 10.08 -12.37 2.45
CA GLY A 123 11.13 -11.36 2.63
C GLY A 123 10.86 -10.34 3.75
N VAL A 124 9.65 -10.23 4.27
CA VAL A 124 9.35 -9.42 5.46
C VAL A 124 9.65 -10.22 6.71
N ASP A 125 9.26 -11.49 6.73
CA ASP A 125 9.60 -12.42 7.81
C ASP A 125 11.12 -12.50 8.00
N ASP A 126 11.87 -12.64 6.90
CA ASP A 126 13.34 -12.67 6.90
C ASP A 126 13.93 -11.39 7.54
N LEU A 127 13.40 -10.20 7.20
CA LEU A 127 13.89 -8.92 7.75
C LEU A 127 13.59 -8.74 9.23
N PHE A 128 12.46 -9.25 9.72
CA PHE A 128 12.18 -9.26 11.15
C PHE A 128 13.09 -10.24 11.90
N GLU A 129 13.39 -11.41 11.30
CA GLU A 129 14.22 -12.43 11.94
C GLU A 129 15.72 -12.08 11.95
N SER A 130 16.24 -11.50 10.87
CA SER A 130 17.65 -11.13 10.77
C SER A 130 17.98 -9.73 11.29
N ASP A 131 16.95 -8.88 11.45
CA ASP A 131 17.08 -7.42 11.55
C ASP A 131 17.91 -6.82 10.37
N ILE A 132 18.15 -5.51 10.42
CA ILE A 132 18.99 -4.76 9.49
C ILE A 132 20.13 -4.04 10.21
N THR A 133 21.21 -3.78 9.48
CA THR A 133 22.31 -2.92 9.92
C THR A 133 21.94 -1.43 9.84
N GLU A 134 22.76 -0.57 10.45
CA GLU A 134 22.57 0.89 10.38
C GLU A 134 22.71 1.42 8.94
N ASP A 135 23.70 0.92 8.19
CA ASP A 135 23.91 1.31 6.79
C ASP A 135 22.71 0.91 5.92
N GLU A 136 22.14 -0.29 6.16
CA GLU A 136 20.94 -0.74 5.46
C GLU A 136 19.71 0.08 5.84
N TYR A 137 19.59 0.49 7.11
CA TYR A 137 18.52 1.39 7.56
C TYR A 137 18.54 2.69 6.76
N ASP A 138 19.69 3.34 6.68
CA ASP A 138 19.85 4.61 5.97
C ASP A 138 19.64 4.46 4.46
N GLU A 139 20.18 3.39 3.85
CA GLU A 139 19.99 3.10 2.43
C GLU A 139 18.50 2.92 2.09
N LEU A 140 17.82 2.05 2.83
CA LEU A 140 16.41 1.72 2.57
C LEU A 140 15.49 2.92 2.82
N PHE A 141 15.73 3.68 3.88
CA PHE A 141 14.96 4.89 4.17
C PHE A 141 15.09 5.93 3.06
N ASN A 142 16.32 6.20 2.62
CA ASN A 142 16.59 7.20 1.58
C ASN A 142 16.03 6.77 0.22
N ARG A 143 16.16 5.49 -0.15
CA ARG A 143 15.56 4.95 -1.38
C ARG A 143 14.04 5.03 -1.34
N PHE A 144 13.41 4.71 -0.22
CA PHE A 144 11.96 4.84 -0.06
C PHE A 144 11.51 6.30 -0.23
N LYS A 145 12.19 7.24 0.43
CA LYS A 145 11.91 8.68 0.30
C LYS A 145 12.07 9.19 -1.13
N ALA A 146 13.10 8.74 -1.85
CA ALA A 146 13.32 9.12 -3.24
C ALA A 146 12.12 8.72 -4.12
N ILE A 147 11.58 7.51 -3.93
CA ILE A 147 10.39 7.05 -4.64
C ILE A 147 9.15 7.85 -4.23
N LEU A 148 8.94 8.09 -2.93
CA LEU A 148 7.81 8.92 -2.46
C LEU A 148 7.82 10.32 -3.06
N LYS A 149 8.99 10.92 -3.26
CA LYS A 149 9.12 12.23 -3.91
C LYS A 149 8.60 12.21 -5.35
N ILE A 150 8.77 11.10 -6.07
CA ILE A 150 8.18 10.93 -7.42
C ILE A 150 6.66 10.79 -7.31
N VAL A 151 6.18 9.99 -6.36
CA VAL A 151 4.74 9.80 -6.11
C VAL A 151 4.06 11.12 -5.69
N GLU A 152 4.76 12.00 -4.97
CA GLU A 152 4.26 13.32 -4.62
C GLU A 152 4.03 14.18 -5.87
N LYS A 153 4.95 14.16 -6.84
CA LYS A 153 4.75 14.82 -8.14
C LYS A 153 3.56 14.23 -8.91
N PHE A 154 3.36 12.92 -8.82
CA PHE A 154 2.18 12.29 -9.43
C PHE A 154 0.88 12.83 -8.83
N ASN A 155 0.81 13.05 -7.51
CA ASN A 155 -0.37 13.66 -6.88
C ASN A 155 -0.66 15.09 -7.37
N GLU A 156 0.34 15.83 -7.85
CA GLU A 156 0.14 17.16 -8.44
C GLU A 156 -0.57 17.07 -9.80
N ILE A 157 -0.30 16.00 -10.57
CA ILE A 157 -0.93 15.71 -11.86
C ILE A 157 -2.37 15.22 -11.66
N TYR A 158 -2.52 14.16 -10.86
CA TYR A 158 -3.80 13.58 -10.50
C TYR A 158 -3.66 12.85 -9.16
N PRO A 159 -4.54 13.05 -8.16
CA PRO A 159 -4.36 12.44 -6.85
C PRO A 159 -4.38 10.91 -6.91
N ILE A 160 -3.36 10.24 -6.39
CA ILE A 160 -3.27 8.76 -6.31
C ILE A 160 -4.50 8.18 -5.60
N CYS A 161 -5.00 8.86 -4.58
CA CYS A 161 -6.18 8.45 -3.81
C CYS A 161 -7.51 8.50 -4.62
N GLU A 162 -7.51 9.12 -5.79
CA GLU A 162 -8.62 9.15 -6.74
C GLU A 162 -8.40 8.21 -7.93
N THR A 163 -7.31 7.43 -7.93
CA THR A 163 -7.00 6.43 -8.95
C THR A 163 -7.11 5.02 -8.38
N ARG A 164 -7.07 4.02 -9.27
CA ARG A 164 -6.90 2.62 -8.88
C ARG A 164 -5.62 2.35 -8.08
N TYR A 165 -4.58 3.18 -8.23
CA TYR A 165 -3.32 3.03 -7.49
C TYR A 165 -3.44 3.37 -6.00
N LYS A 166 -4.61 3.79 -5.52
CA LYS A 166 -4.95 3.74 -4.09
C LYS A 166 -4.98 2.32 -3.53
N GLN A 167 -5.31 1.33 -4.37
CA GLN A 167 -5.37 -0.06 -3.95
C GLN A 167 -3.95 -0.58 -3.68
N ARG A 168 -3.77 -1.29 -2.56
CA ARG A 168 -2.44 -1.75 -2.08
C ARG A 168 -1.65 -2.55 -3.12
N ASN A 169 -2.33 -3.41 -3.86
CA ASN A 169 -1.67 -4.27 -4.86
C ASN A 169 -1.18 -3.44 -6.06
N ASP A 170 -2.00 -2.53 -6.55
CA ASP A 170 -1.66 -1.60 -7.62
C ASP A 170 -0.55 -0.64 -7.17
N PHE A 171 -0.62 -0.10 -5.95
CA PHE A 171 0.42 0.75 -5.37
C PHE A 171 1.75 0.01 -5.24
N TYR A 172 1.75 -1.25 -4.77
CA TYR A 172 2.95 -2.09 -4.72
C TYR A 172 3.60 -2.23 -6.09
N THR A 173 2.77 -2.41 -7.14
CA THR A 173 3.26 -2.54 -8.52
C THR A 173 3.86 -1.24 -9.02
N LEU A 174 3.18 -0.10 -8.79
CA LEU A 174 3.66 1.23 -9.14
C LEU A 174 4.99 1.53 -8.43
N PHE A 175 5.06 1.28 -7.12
CA PHE A 175 6.27 1.47 -6.33
C PHE A 175 7.42 0.61 -6.83
N GLY A 176 7.15 -0.66 -7.18
CA GLY A 176 8.15 -1.55 -7.77
C GLY A 176 8.66 -1.08 -9.11
N PHE A 177 7.77 -0.64 -10.00
CA PHE A 177 8.13 -0.04 -11.28
C PHE A 177 9.03 1.18 -11.10
N LEU A 178 8.70 2.08 -10.17
CA LEU A 178 9.53 3.26 -9.88
C LEU A 178 10.89 2.86 -9.30
N ASN A 179 10.95 1.85 -8.43
CA ASN A 179 12.21 1.35 -7.88
C ASN A 179 13.13 0.77 -8.97
N GLU A 180 12.58 0.07 -9.97
CA GLU A 180 13.34 -0.50 -11.09
C GLU A 180 13.79 0.56 -12.11
N ASN A 181 13.10 1.70 -12.17
CA ASN A 181 13.26 2.70 -13.24
C ASN A 181 13.58 4.11 -12.71
N GLN A 182 14.38 4.22 -11.65
CA GLN A 182 14.74 5.49 -11.01
C GLN A 182 15.49 6.49 -11.92
N ASN A 183 16.06 6.00 -13.02
CA ASN A 183 16.83 6.81 -13.96
C ASN A 183 15.98 7.44 -15.08
N LEU A 184 14.68 7.12 -15.13
CA LEU A 184 13.78 7.80 -16.06
C LEU A 184 13.69 9.28 -15.70
N ASP A 185 13.72 10.13 -16.72
CA ASP A 185 13.51 11.55 -16.51
C ASP A 185 12.06 11.84 -16.10
N GLU A 186 11.88 13.04 -15.54
CA GLU A 186 10.61 13.50 -15.03
C GLU A 186 9.53 13.64 -16.11
N GLU A 187 9.90 13.96 -17.35
CA GLU A 187 8.95 14.09 -18.46
C GLU A 187 8.34 12.72 -18.78
N ALA A 188 9.17 11.69 -18.90
CA ALA A 188 8.73 10.31 -19.10
C ALA A 188 7.86 9.80 -17.95
N LEU A 189 8.29 9.99 -16.71
CA LEU A 189 7.55 9.53 -15.53
C LEU A 189 6.16 10.19 -15.44
N ASN A 190 6.08 11.51 -15.65
CA ASN A 190 4.83 12.24 -15.65
C ASN A 190 3.90 11.78 -16.79
N TYR A 191 4.46 11.56 -17.98
CA TYR A 191 3.71 11.07 -19.13
C TYR A 191 3.16 9.66 -18.88
N PHE A 192 3.98 8.75 -18.35
CA PHE A 192 3.57 7.40 -18.00
C PHE A 192 2.48 7.42 -16.94
N TYR A 193 2.61 8.25 -15.90
CA TYR A 193 1.57 8.36 -14.89
C TYR A 193 0.23 8.82 -15.49
N LYS A 194 0.23 9.83 -16.36
CA LYS A 194 -0.97 10.29 -17.08
C LYS A 194 -1.64 9.15 -17.86
N LEU A 195 -0.85 8.35 -18.58
CA LEU A 195 -1.37 7.18 -19.30
C LEU A 195 -1.99 6.16 -18.35
N LEU A 196 -1.31 5.83 -17.24
CA LEU A 196 -1.79 4.88 -16.24
C LEU A 196 -3.09 5.33 -15.55
N VAL A 197 -3.26 6.63 -15.33
CA VAL A 197 -4.51 7.21 -14.81
C VAL A 197 -5.65 6.99 -15.81
N LEU A 198 -5.44 7.30 -17.09
CA LEU A 198 -6.48 7.23 -18.12
C LEU A 198 -6.98 5.82 -18.37
N ILE A 199 -6.08 4.83 -18.38
CA ILE A 199 -6.48 3.44 -18.58
C ILE A 199 -7.05 2.79 -17.31
N GLY A 200 -7.01 3.49 -16.18
CA GLY A 200 -7.18 2.89 -14.87
C GLY A 200 -8.57 2.30 -14.64
N GLU A 201 -9.61 3.01 -15.06
CA GLU A 201 -11.01 2.59 -14.91
C GLU A 201 -11.32 1.32 -15.70
N ASP A 202 -10.62 1.09 -16.82
CA ASP A 202 -10.83 -0.07 -17.68
C ASP A 202 -10.03 -1.32 -17.26
N ILE A 203 -9.26 -1.24 -16.18
CA ILE A 203 -8.51 -2.38 -15.65
C ILE A 203 -9.33 -3.10 -14.58
N TYR A 204 -10.18 -4.02 -15.03
CA TYR A 204 -11.02 -4.86 -14.18
C TYR A 204 -11.01 -6.34 -14.63
N PRO A 205 -11.19 -7.33 -13.71
CA PRO A 205 -10.97 -8.75 -14.00
C PRO A 205 -11.92 -9.40 -15.02
N THR A 206 -12.99 -8.70 -15.38
CA THR A 206 -14.03 -9.12 -16.34
C THR A 206 -13.99 -8.31 -17.64
N ASN A 207 -12.90 -7.60 -17.92
CA ASN A 207 -12.72 -6.90 -19.20
C ASN A 207 -12.47 -7.93 -20.32
N GLU A 208 -13.52 -8.42 -20.96
CA GLU A 208 -13.40 -9.43 -22.03
C GLU A 208 -12.85 -8.85 -23.35
N ASP A 209 -12.86 -7.52 -23.48
CA ASP A 209 -12.48 -6.82 -24.71
C ASP A 209 -10.99 -6.45 -24.75
N CYS A 210 -10.29 -6.44 -23.59
CA CYS A 210 -8.86 -6.18 -23.52
C CYS A 210 -8.14 -7.15 -22.59
N LEU A 211 -7.52 -8.19 -23.17
CA LEU A 211 -6.82 -9.23 -22.42
C LEU A 211 -5.69 -8.69 -21.51
N PRO A 212 -4.82 -7.76 -21.94
CA PRO A 212 -3.77 -7.23 -21.06
C PRO A 212 -4.31 -6.55 -19.80
N LEU A 213 -5.36 -5.72 -19.93
CA LEU A 213 -5.99 -5.05 -18.79
C LEU A 213 -6.64 -6.07 -17.86
N LYS A 214 -7.37 -7.04 -18.43
CA LYS A 214 -7.98 -8.14 -17.67
C LYS A 214 -6.97 -8.95 -16.88
N GLU A 215 -5.87 -9.37 -17.51
CA GLU A 215 -4.85 -10.19 -16.85
C GLU A 215 -4.09 -9.39 -15.79
N TYR A 216 -3.82 -8.11 -16.01
CA TYR A 216 -3.29 -7.24 -14.95
C TYR A 216 -4.23 -7.22 -13.74
N ALA A 217 -5.53 -6.96 -13.97
CA ALA A 217 -6.53 -6.88 -12.91
C ALA A 217 -6.66 -8.21 -12.15
N ARG A 218 -6.64 -9.34 -12.87
CA ARG A 218 -6.66 -10.69 -12.28
C ARG A 218 -5.48 -10.92 -11.36
N ASN A 219 -4.27 -10.52 -11.76
CA ASN A 219 -3.08 -10.63 -10.92
C ASN A 219 -3.10 -9.65 -9.73
N CYS A 220 -3.99 -8.65 -9.71
CA CYS A 220 -4.22 -7.78 -8.55
C CYS A 220 -5.20 -8.41 -7.53
N VAL A 221 -5.99 -9.41 -7.91
CA VAL A 221 -7.01 -10.02 -7.04
C VAL A 221 -6.68 -11.48 -6.69
N THR A 222 -6.29 -12.29 -7.66
CA THR A 222 -6.07 -13.73 -7.50
C THR A 222 -4.60 -14.00 -7.21
N GLN A 223 -4.33 -14.58 -6.03
CA GLN A 223 -2.96 -14.85 -5.57
C GLN A 223 -2.03 -13.64 -5.73
N SER A 224 -2.54 -12.44 -5.46
CA SER A 224 -1.88 -11.17 -5.76
C SER A 224 -0.53 -10.98 -5.07
N ASN A 225 -0.35 -11.64 -3.92
CA ASN A 225 0.93 -11.63 -3.20
C ASN A 225 1.91 -12.72 -3.67
N SER A 226 1.53 -13.57 -4.62
CA SER A 226 2.47 -14.53 -5.21
C SER A 226 3.56 -13.81 -6.01
N LYS A 227 4.76 -14.40 -6.06
CA LYS A 227 5.86 -13.88 -6.86
C LYS A 227 5.47 -13.73 -8.33
N ASP A 228 4.80 -14.74 -8.89
CA ASP A 228 4.33 -14.77 -10.28
C ASP A 228 3.38 -13.62 -10.59
N ALA A 229 2.34 -13.41 -9.76
CA ALA A 229 1.39 -12.32 -9.95
C ALA A 229 2.06 -10.93 -9.84
N ARG A 230 3.03 -10.75 -8.95
CA ARG A 230 3.81 -9.50 -8.84
C ARG A 230 4.65 -9.24 -10.08
N MET A 231 5.37 -10.26 -10.57
CA MET A 231 6.19 -10.16 -11.79
C MET A 231 5.33 -9.84 -13.03
N LYS A 232 4.18 -10.50 -13.18
CA LYS A 232 3.26 -10.23 -14.31
C LYS A 232 2.73 -8.80 -14.33
N ARG A 233 2.41 -8.25 -13.15
CA ARG A 233 1.94 -6.86 -13.04
C ARG A 233 3.01 -5.84 -13.39
N ILE A 234 4.24 -6.04 -12.92
CA ILE A 234 5.38 -5.17 -13.30
C ILE A 234 5.70 -5.35 -14.79
N GLY A 235 5.68 -6.60 -15.29
CA GLY A 235 5.87 -6.91 -16.71
C GLY A 235 4.88 -6.18 -17.62
N PHE A 236 3.61 -6.14 -17.25
CA PHE A 236 2.60 -5.35 -17.97
C PHE A 236 2.96 -3.85 -18.03
N LEU A 237 3.39 -3.23 -16.93
CA LEU A 237 3.81 -1.83 -16.95
C LEU A 237 5.03 -1.63 -17.85
N ASN A 238 6.00 -2.54 -17.80
CA ASN A 238 7.19 -2.48 -18.65
C ASN A 238 6.83 -2.64 -20.14
N GLU A 239 5.95 -3.57 -20.50
CA GLU A 239 5.47 -3.74 -21.87
C GLU A 239 4.69 -2.52 -22.36
N LEU A 240 3.87 -1.90 -21.52
CA LEU A 240 3.09 -0.73 -21.89
C LEU A 240 3.95 0.53 -22.06
N LEU A 241 4.90 0.75 -21.14
CA LEU A 241 5.58 2.03 -20.95
C LEU A 241 7.01 2.06 -21.49
N LEU A 242 7.72 0.92 -21.46
CA LEU A 242 9.17 0.86 -21.71
C LEU A 242 9.54 0.16 -23.01
N ASN A 243 8.67 0.22 -24.03
CA ASN A 243 8.97 -0.36 -25.33
C ASN A 243 10.04 0.48 -26.06
N THR A 244 11.25 -0.05 -26.19
CA THR A 244 12.39 0.63 -26.86
C THR A 244 12.42 0.41 -28.38
N THR A 245 11.45 -0.31 -28.93
CA THR A 245 11.36 -0.56 -30.38
C THR A 245 10.57 0.53 -31.11
N ASN A 246 10.70 0.59 -32.43
CA ASN A 246 9.96 1.55 -33.27
C ASN A 246 8.53 1.10 -33.60
N GLU A 247 8.13 -0.09 -33.14
CA GLU A 247 6.85 -0.71 -33.44
C GLU A 247 6.08 -1.03 -32.16
N LEU A 248 4.76 -0.97 -32.24
CA LEU A 248 3.89 -1.33 -31.12
C LEU A 248 4.01 -2.84 -30.82
N ASN A 249 4.21 -3.17 -29.55
CA ASN A 249 4.17 -4.56 -29.10
C ASN A 249 2.72 -5.06 -28.97
N ALA A 250 2.56 -6.36 -28.67
CA ALA A 250 1.24 -6.99 -28.60
C ALA A 250 0.33 -6.40 -27.51
N THR A 251 0.89 -5.99 -26.38
CA THR A 251 0.14 -5.34 -25.29
C THR A 251 -0.36 -3.98 -25.71
N GLN A 252 0.50 -3.15 -26.30
CA GLN A 252 0.14 -1.83 -26.79
C GLN A 252 -0.90 -1.87 -27.91
N LYS A 253 -0.78 -2.80 -28.87
CA LYS A 253 -1.75 -3.00 -29.96
C LYS A 253 -3.14 -3.34 -29.42
N GLN A 254 -3.23 -4.29 -28.50
CA GLN A 254 -4.52 -4.68 -27.91
C GLN A 254 -5.18 -3.55 -27.11
N ILE A 255 -4.41 -2.70 -26.45
CA ILE A 255 -4.96 -1.54 -25.73
C ILE A 255 -5.42 -0.46 -26.73
N ILE A 256 -4.65 -0.21 -27.80
CA ILE A 256 -5.05 0.71 -28.88
C ILE A 256 -6.35 0.23 -29.56
N ASP A 257 -6.45 -1.05 -29.87
CA ASP A 257 -7.66 -1.65 -30.45
C ASP A 257 -8.87 -1.50 -29.51
N PHE A 258 -8.68 -1.73 -28.20
CA PHE A 258 -9.72 -1.58 -27.18
C PHE A 258 -10.30 -0.15 -27.13
N TYR A 259 -9.44 0.87 -27.22
CA TYR A 259 -9.87 2.27 -27.26
C TYR A 259 -10.26 2.76 -28.67
N MET A 260 -10.25 1.88 -29.69
CA MET A 260 -10.53 2.24 -31.08
C MET A 260 -9.61 3.36 -31.61
N LEU A 261 -8.36 3.40 -31.13
CA LEU A 261 -7.33 4.35 -31.55
C LEU A 261 -6.64 3.88 -32.84
N SER A 262 -6.03 4.82 -33.58
CA SER A 262 -5.15 4.47 -34.70
C SER A 262 -3.82 3.93 -34.19
N TYR A 263 -3.19 3.03 -34.95
CA TYR A 263 -1.82 2.57 -34.65
C TYR A 263 -0.77 3.67 -34.81
N ASP A 264 -1.15 4.78 -35.46
CA ASP A 264 -0.35 6.00 -35.53
C ASP A 264 -0.54 6.91 -34.30
N ASP A 265 -1.52 6.66 -33.44
CA ASP A 265 -1.77 7.40 -32.17
C ASP A 265 -0.82 6.93 -31.05
N LYS A 266 0.46 6.81 -31.42
CA LYS A 266 1.58 6.42 -30.55
C LYS A 266 2.46 7.63 -30.25
N LYS A 267 3.10 7.62 -29.09
CA LYS A 267 4.03 8.65 -28.63
C LYS A 267 5.40 8.05 -28.37
N SER A 268 6.45 8.71 -28.84
CA SER A 268 7.80 8.47 -28.33
C SER A 268 8.11 9.49 -27.23
N ILE A 269 8.53 9.00 -26.06
CA ILE A 269 8.95 9.79 -24.91
C ILE A 269 10.22 9.17 -24.33
N SER A 270 11.29 9.96 -24.25
CA SER A 270 12.59 9.55 -23.69
C SER A 270 13.15 8.23 -24.25
N GLY A 271 12.94 7.98 -25.54
CA GLY A 271 13.41 6.76 -26.22
C GLY A 271 12.48 5.54 -26.07
N TYR A 272 11.33 5.71 -25.42
CA TYR A 272 10.30 4.68 -25.29
C TYR A 272 9.07 5.02 -26.13
N LEU A 273 8.54 4.03 -26.84
CA LEU A 273 7.29 4.10 -27.57
C LEU A 273 6.14 3.68 -26.66
N THR A 274 5.09 4.48 -26.57
CA THR A 274 3.87 4.18 -25.81
C THR A 274 2.65 4.81 -26.48
N LEU A 275 1.48 4.80 -25.83
CA LEU A 275 0.24 5.34 -26.38
C LEU A 275 0.19 6.88 -26.25
N SER A 276 -0.51 7.56 -27.17
CA SER A 276 -0.78 9.01 -27.03
C SER A 276 -1.78 9.27 -25.90
N VAL A 277 -1.34 10.00 -24.88
CA VAL A 277 -2.17 10.46 -23.76
C VAL A 277 -3.25 11.41 -24.29
N GLU A 278 -2.89 12.30 -25.21
CA GLU A 278 -3.79 13.30 -25.78
C GLU A 278 -4.95 12.63 -26.53
N LYS A 279 -4.64 11.63 -27.37
CA LYS A 279 -5.65 10.87 -28.12
C LYS A 279 -6.53 10.04 -27.20
N LEU A 280 -5.94 9.43 -26.17
CA LEU A 280 -6.69 8.66 -25.20
C LEU A 280 -7.65 9.56 -24.38
N GLN A 281 -7.22 10.77 -23.99
CA GLN A 281 -8.06 11.75 -23.31
C GLN A 281 -9.28 12.21 -24.13
N GLU A 282 -9.18 12.25 -25.46
CA GLU A 282 -10.31 12.59 -26.33
C GLU A 282 -11.44 11.53 -26.25
N ILE A 283 -11.09 10.30 -25.87
CA ILE A 283 -12.00 9.14 -25.87
C ILE A 283 -12.51 8.84 -24.47
N VAL A 284 -11.63 8.86 -23.46
CA VAL A 284 -11.98 8.55 -22.08
C VAL A 284 -12.74 9.73 -21.48
N LYS A 285 -13.99 9.49 -21.05
CA LYS A 285 -14.79 10.47 -20.32
C LYS A 285 -14.29 10.51 -18.87
N GLU A 286 -13.45 11.51 -18.56
CA GLU A 286 -12.78 11.76 -17.27
C GLU A 286 -11.50 10.93 -17.04
N PRO A 287 -10.41 11.49 -16.46
CA PRO A 287 -10.31 12.72 -15.67
C PRO A 287 -9.60 13.88 -16.39
N TYR A 288 -9.91 15.12 -15.99
CA TYR A 288 -9.08 16.29 -16.34
C TYR A 288 -7.71 16.16 -15.68
N LEU A 289 -6.76 15.56 -16.40
CA LEU A 289 -5.34 15.60 -16.02
C LEU A 289 -4.89 17.06 -15.97
N ARG A 290 -4.22 17.46 -14.89
CA ARG A 290 -3.67 18.81 -14.75
C ARG A 290 -2.41 19.01 -15.58
#